data_AF-A0A562IEL7-F1
#
_entry.id   AF-A0A562IEL7-F1
#
_cell.length_a   1.000
_cell.length_b   1.000
_cell.length_c   1.000
_cell.angle_alpha   90.00
_cell.angle_beta   90.00
_cell.angle_gamma   90.00
#
_symmetry.space_group_name_H-M   'P 1'
#
loop_
_entity.id
_entity.type
_entity.pdbx_description
1 polymer ?
#
loop_
_entity_poly.entity_id
_entity_poly.type
_entity_poly.pdbx_seq_one_letter_code
_entity_poly.pdbx_strand_id
1 'polypeptide(L)' 'MTTPYVILNFADVADASVVYLDKLTMGLALEEVDHVRGYSLLHEKLCAMALSPADSLARLEDASRHFA' A
#
# COMPACT_ATOMS: atom_id res chain seq x y z
N MET A 1 13.77 0.96 6.79
CA MET A 1 13.64 0.99 5.31
C MET A 1 12.30 0.37 4.96
N THR A 2 11.38 1.13 4.39
CA THR A 2 10.06 0.62 3.99
C THR A 2 10.19 -0.04 2.62
N THR A 3 10.08 -1.37 2.58
CA THR A 3 10.01 -2.11 1.32
C THR A 3 8.63 -1.90 0.69
N PRO A 4 8.54 -1.50 -0.60
CA PRO A 4 7.28 -1.42 -1.31
C PRO A 4 6.58 -2.78 -1.32
N TYR A 5 5.27 -2.77 -1.18
CA TYR A 5 4.46 -3.99 -1.28
C TYR A 5 3.19 -3.73 -2.06
N VAL A 6 2.65 -4.78 -2.66
CA VAL A 6 1.36 -4.79 -3.35
C VAL A 6 0.54 -5.94 -2.80
N ILE A 7 -0.73 -5.68 -2.48
CA ILE A 7 -1.69 -6.72 -2.13
C ILE A 7 -2.51 -7.04 -3.38
N LEU A 8 -2.47 -8.30 -3.80
CA LEU A 8 -3.21 -8.80 -4.94
C LEU A 8 -4.44 -9.57 -4.45
N ASN A 9 -5.62 -9.04 -4.77
CA ASN A 9 -6.90 -9.69 -4.51
C ASN A 9 -7.44 -10.25 -5.82
N PHE A 10 -7.93 -11.48 -5.77
CA PHE A 10 -8.49 -12.18 -6.91
C PHE A 10 -10.03 -12.19 -6.82
N ALA A 11 -10.69 -12.23 -7.97
CA ALA A 11 -12.14 -12.17 -8.05
C ALA A 11 -12.81 -13.49 -7.65
N ASP A 12 -12.12 -14.61 -7.83
CA ASP A 12 -12.58 -15.92 -7.38
C ASP A 12 -12.31 -16.06 -5.88
N VAL A 13 -13.33 -16.48 -5.13
CA VAL A 13 -13.24 -16.71 -3.68
C VAL A 13 -12.36 -17.91 -3.34
N ALA A 14 -12.11 -18.81 -4.32
CA ALA A 14 -11.18 -19.91 -4.19
C ALA A 14 -9.71 -19.47 -4.28
N ASP A 15 -9.43 -18.29 -4.84
CA ASP A 15 -8.08 -17.77 -5.00
C ASP A 15 -7.64 -16.98 -3.77
N ALA A 16 -6.58 -17.46 -3.10
CA ALA A 16 -6.02 -16.78 -1.95
C ALA A 16 -5.39 -15.43 -2.35
N SER A 17 -5.65 -14.38 -1.57
CA SER A 17 -4.95 -13.10 -1.76
C SER A 17 -3.46 -13.26 -1.47
N VAL A 18 -2.62 -12.52 -2.18
CA VAL A 18 -1.15 -12.63 -2.11
C VAL A 18 -0.53 -11.27 -1.87
N VAL A 19 0.53 -11.22 -1.05
CA VAL A 19 1.34 -10.00 -0.90
C VAL A 19 2.61 -10.15 -1.71
N TYR A 20 2.83 -9.23 -2.64
CA TYR A 20 4.07 -9.14 -3.38
C TYR A 20 4.98 -8.09 -2.76
N LEU A 21 6.15 -8.51 -2.29
CA LEU A 21 7.22 -7.63 -1.81
C LEU A 21 8.19 -7.38 -2.95
N ASP A 22 8.30 -6.11 -3.36
CA ASP A 22 9.23 -5.73 -4.40
C ASP A 22 10.60 -5.40 -3.78
N LYS A 23 11.62 -6.18 -4.14
CA LYS A 23 13.01 -5.87 -3.85
C LYS A 23 13.74 -5.73 -5.18
N LEU A 24 14.64 -4.74 -5.25
CA LEU A 24 15.41 -4.34 -6.44
C LEU A 24 15.97 -5.48 -7.30
N THR A 25 16.27 -6.64 -6.70
CA THR A 25 16.84 -7.80 -7.38
C THR A 25 15.94 -9.03 -7.43
N MET A 26 14.90 -9.12 -6.58
CA MET A 26 14.00 -10.28 -6.55
C MET A 26 12.68 -9.96 -5.85
N GLY A 27 11.57 -10.22 -6.53
CA GLY A 27 10.25 -10.22 -5.91
C GLY A 27 10.05 -11.40 -4.98
N LEU A 28 9.28 -11.19 -3.90
CA LEU A 28 8.85 -12.27 -3.01
C LEU A 28 7.32 -12.25 -2.89
N ALA A 29 6.67 -13.35 -3.29
CA ALA A 29 5.26 -13.57 -3.05
C ALA A 29 5.06 -14.24 -1.68
N LEU A 30 4.21 -13.64 -0.85
CA LEU A 30 3.76 -14.19 0.42
C LEU A 30 2.31 -14.64 0.26
N GLU A 31 2.10 -15.94 0.37
CA GLU A 31 0.79 -16.59 0.18
C GLU A 31 0.17 -17.03 1.52
N GLU A 32 0.99 -17.09 2.58
CA GLU A 32 0.53 -17.48 3.92
C GLU A 32 -0.51 -16.49 4.47
N VAL A 33 -1.61 -17.04 5.00
CA VAL A 33 -2.75 -16.27 5.49
C VAL A 33 -2.34 -15.23 6.53
N ASP A 34 -1.42 -15.58 7.44
CA ASP A 34 -0.95 -14.67 8.48
C ASP A 34 -0.15 -13.49 7.91
N HIS A 35 0.65 -13.72 6.87
CA HIS A 35 1.36 -12.65 6.19
C HIS A 35 0.38 -11.71 5.47
N VAL A 36 -0.54 -12.29 4.70
CA VAL A 36 -1.54 -11.52 3.94
C VAL A 36 -2.38 -10.67 4.89
N ARG A 37 -2.88 -11.28 5.98
CA ARG A 37 -3.67 -10.56 7.00
C ARG A 37 -2.88 -9.44 7.68
N GLY A 38 -1.61 -9.68 8.01
CA GLY A 38 -0.75 -8.68 8.62
C GLY A 38 -0.53 -7.45 7.73
N TYR A 39 -0.23 -7.68 6.45
CA TYR A 39 -0.07 -6.60 5.47
C TYR A 39 -1.38 -5.88 5.15
N SER A 40 -2.51 -6.59 5.08
CA SER A 40 -3.83 -5.97 4.90
C SER A 40 -4.17 -5.02 6.06
N LEU A 41 -3.94 -5.44 7.31
CA LEU A 41 -4.17 -4.58 8.47
C LEU A 41 -3.28 -3.33 8.45
N LEU A 42 -2.01 -3.48 8.08
CA LEU A 42 -1.11 -2.34 7.90
C LEU A 42 -1.62 -1.39 6.82
N HIS A 43 -2.05 -1.93 5.68
CA HIS A 43 -2.57 -1.15 4.56
C HIS A 43 -3.80 -0.33 4.96
N GLU A 44 -4.78 -0.95 5.63
CA GLU A 44 -5.97 -0.28 6.15
C GLU A 44 -5.61 0.88 7.09
N LYS A 45 -4.63 0.67 7.99
CA LYS A 45 -4.16 1.73 8.89
C LYS A 45 -3.52 2.89 8.13
N LEU A 46 -2.72 2.62 7.10
CA LEU A 46 -2.12 3.64 6.26
C LEU A 46 -3.19 4.44 5.50
N CYS A 47 -4.20 3.77 4.94
CA CYS A 47 -5.32 4.43 4.29
C CYS A 47 -6.12 5.30 5.26
N ALA A 48 -6.35 4.84 6.49
CA ALA A 48 -7.06 5.61 7.52
C ALA A 48 -6.26 6.84 8.01
N MET A 49 -4.92 6.79 7.94
CA MET A 49 -4.03 7.90 8.28
C MET A 49 -3.79 8.85 7.11
N ALA A 50 -4.08 8.41 5.88
CA ALA A 50 -3.90 9.23 4.69
C ALA A 50 -4.85 10.42 4.70
N LEU A 51 -4.38 11.53 4.13
CA LEU A 51 -5.21 12.71 3.92
C LEU A 51 -6.36 12.37 2.96
N SER A 52 -7.49 13.05 3.11
CA SER A 52 -8.54 13.01 2.11
C SER A 52 -8.01 13.56 0.77
N PRO A 53 -8.64 13.25 -0.38
CA PRO A 53 -8.24 13.81 -1.66
C PRO A 53 -8.25 15.36 -1.66
N ALA A 54 -9.21 15.98 -0.98
CA ALA A 54 -9.30 17.44 -0.87
C ALA A 54 -8.17 18.02 -0.01
N ASP A 55 -7.89 17.42 1.14
CA ASP A 55 -6.79 17.87 2.02
C ASP A 55 -5.42 17.65 1.37
N SER A 56 -5.30 16.57 0.58
CA SER A 56 -4.10 16.30 -0.22
C SER A 56 -3.88 17.39 -1.26
N LEU A 57 -4.93 17.82 -1.96
CA LEU A 57 -4.84 18.91 -2.94
C LEU A 57 -4.42 20.22 -2.28
N ALA A 58 -5.07 20.61 -1.18
CA ALA A 58 -4.74 21.82 -0.44
C ALA A 58 -3.27 21.82 0.04
N ARG A 59 -2.78 20.67 0.50
CA ARG A 59 -1.38 20.52 0.93
C ARG A 59 -0.39 20.63 -0.23
N LEU A 60 -0.73 20.10 -1.41
CA LEU A 60 0.11 20.23 -2.61
C LEU A 60 0.16 21.68 -3.10
N GLU A 61 -0.98 22.37 -3.12
CA GLU A 61 -1.05 23.80 -3.47
C GLU A 61 -0.20 24.65 -2.53
N ASP A 62 -0.30 24.45 -1.22
CA ASP A 62 0.54 25.14 -0.22
C ASP A 62 2.04 24.89 -0.43
N ALA A 63 2.44 23.63 -0.63
CA ALA A 63 3.83 23.27 -0.87
C ALA A 63 4.40 23.91 -2.15
N SER A 64 3.61 23.96 -3.23
CA SER A 64 4.03 24.53 -4.52
C SER A 64 4.38 26.02 -4.47
N ARG A 65 3.84 26.78 -3.51
CA ARG A 65 4.13 28.22 -3.34
C ARG A 65 5.60 28.50 -3.00
N HIS A 66 6.32 27.50 -2.52
CA HIS A 66 7.72 27.59 -2.11
C HIS A 66 8.70 27.13 -3.21
N PHE A 67 8.20 26.78 -4.39
CA PHE A 67 8.98 26.18 -5.49
C PHE A 67 9.33 27.18 -6.62
N ALA A 68 9.39 28.48 -6.30
CA ALA A 68 9.75 29.55 -7.24
C ALA A 68 11.27 29.74 -7.39
#